data_AF-A0AA46I560-F1
#
_entry.id   AF-A0AA46I560-F1
#
_cell.length_a   1.000
_cell.length_b   1.000
_cell.length_c   1.000
_cell.angle_alpha   90.00
_cell.angle_beta   90.00
_cell.angle_gamma   90.00
#
_symmetry.space_group_name_H-M   'P 1'
#
loop_
_entity.id
_entity.type
_entity.pdbx_description
1 polymer ?
#
loop_
_entity_poly.entity_id
_entity_poly.type
_entity_poly.pdbx_seq_one_letter_code
_entity_poly.pdbx_strand_id
1 'polypeptide(L)'
;MEDNKIKIELSDWLYNAGVVGLYNILEHNGDKVQIKDNFLEFEINSLENFEEKYFKYFIEKYEKFTSWYKIISFQNKIEYWEEDGFQNFNEKSLEELNSYIRDVLKKYLKSNSYIAAYDLINNDFDIKLAEKEISTINLKKNQEFQDILNNIKLMIEKIIKIINYFKEDESKKYLAGKNVMYNIIKNGWNGVCFLNARTKEKDMYIDYKKYFVDSTIEYNKVKKDKFKYNCFLCDREMKDLNNDLSFLNATGFDTKRKSSHVWNFTNDVAVCPICKLIYSCVPAGINYVYSKGIFINDNSNIDSLININQKVRDEILKEHETNNSLTYRAMIIALEEEINDKVKYELSDIQLVRYDEEKYRFNILSKKLLEVLRSSRDDLNKLIKTGFNEINTYFNIYEEVLKKIMNGENLFLFIHKLLSLKLSKPVDAHYKMSHLKSMMYINIKFLKGVGFVENIEKDIIDSANKQGYFLRTEYENRNSENKIGGICYRLLNGLKTNNKDMFMDVIMNCYLYIGKTVPKIFIEALKSDENFKTIGYAFVSGLINEKDKNNGGSK
;
A
#
# COMPACT_ATOMS: atom_id res chain seq x y z
N MET A 1 -16.95 33.89 28.69
CA MET A 1 -17.28 32.99 27.57
C MET A 1 -16.08 32.10 27.40
N GLU A 2 -16.14 30.87 27.92
CA GLU A 2 -15.06 29.90 27.68
C GLU A 2 -15.10 29.54 26.19
N ASP A 3 -13.95 29.60 25.52
CA ASP A 3 -13.84 29.30 24.09
C ASP A 3 -14.30 27.86 23.83
N ASN A 4 -15.51 27.70 23.30
CA ASN A 4 -16.09 26.41 22.91
C ASN A 4 -15.39 25.77 21.70
N LYS A 5 -14.24 26.30 21.30
CA LYS A 5 -13.53 25.93 20.08
C LYS A 5 -12.13 25.43 20.39
N ILE A 6 -11.73 24.38 19.68
CA ILE A 6 -10.39 23.82 19.74
C ILE A 6 -9.65 24.20 18.45
N LYS A 7 -8.52 24.90 18.61
CA LYS A 7 -7.56 25.18 17.54
C LYS A 7 -6.44 24.16 17.50
N ILE A 8 -6.12 23.66 16.32
CA ILE A 8 -5.07 22.67 16.05
C ILE A 8 -4.15 23.24 14.97
N GLU A 9 -2.86 23.31 15.26
CA GLU A 9 -1.81 23.67 14.30
C GLU A 9 -1.07 22.41 13.85
N LEU A 10 -0.38 22.48 12.71
CA LEU A 10 0.47 21.38 12.24
C LEU A 10 1.74 21.25 13.09
N SER A 11 2.28 20.04 13.16
CA SER A 11 3.51 19.71 13.89
C SER A 11 4.28 18.63 13.10
N ASP A 12 4.66 17.53 13.75
CA ASP A 12 5.32 16.39 13.11
C ASP A 12 4.39 15.59 12.18
N TRP A 13 4.97 14.74 11.33
CA TRP A 13 4.26 13.97 10.32
C TRP A 13 3.16 13.05 10.88
N LEU A 14 3.36 12.48 12.07
CA LEU A 14 2.43 11.55 12.68
C LEU A 14 1.27 12.31 13.30
N TYR A 15 1.57 13.43 13.96
CA TYR A 15 0.53 14.34 14.45
C TYR A 15 -0.30 14.89 13.28
N ASN A 16 0.34 15.31 12.20
CA ASN A 16 -0.32 15.79 10.97
C ASN A 16 -1.21 14.72 10.35
N ALA A 17 -0.80 13.45 10.35
CA ALA A 17 -1.67 12.34 9.96
C ALA A 17 -2.89 12.23 10.91
N GLY A 18 -2.69 12.42 12.21
CA GLY A 18 -3.79 12.54 13.17
C GLY A 18 -4.74 13.70 12.88
N VAL A 19 -4.22 14.88 12.50
CA VAL A 19 -5.02 16.06 12.13
C VAL A 19 -5.88 15.78 10.89
N VAL A 20 -5.30 15.22 9.84
CA VAL A 20 -6.06 14.78 8.65
C VAL A 20 -7.09 13.72 9.01
N GLY A 21 -6.75 12.79 9.91
CA GLY A 21 -7.66 11.77 10.40
C GLY A 21 -8.85 12.34 11.16
N LEU A 22 -8.62 13.29 12.06
CA LEU A 22 -9.67 14.00 12.77
C LEU A 22 -10.58 14.75 11.79
N TYR A 23 -9.98 15.49 10.85
CA TYR A 23 -10.72 16.19 9.80
C TYR A 23 -11.62 15.23 9.01
N ASN A 24 -11.06 14.11 8.54
CA ASN A 24 -11.79 13.10 7.78
C ASN A 24 -12.99 12.53 8.54
N ILE A 25 -12.85 12.26 9.85
CA ILE A 25 -13.92 11.72 10.68
C ILE A 25 -15.04 12.77 10.87
N LEU A 26 -14.66 14.02 11.16
CA LEU A 26 -15.59 15.12 11.38
C LEU A 26 -16.35 15.47 10.09
N GLU A 27 -15.63 15.69 8.99
CA GLU A 27 -16.20 16.00 7.66
C GLU A 27 -17.20 14.93 7.22
N HIS A 28 -16.82 13.65 7.36
CA HIS A 28 -17.66 12.52 6.99
C HIS A 28 -18.99 12.46 7.79
N ASN A 29 -18.99 12.98 9.02
CA ASN A 29 -20.18 13.03 9.87
C ASN A 29 -20.93 14.39 9.80
N GLY A 30 -20.54 15.28 8.88
CA GLY A 30 -21.18 16.57 8.67
C GLY A 30 -20.87 17.61 9.75
N ASP A 31 -19.85 17.38 10.58
CA ASP A 31 -19.38 18.35 11.55
C ASP A 31 -18.69 19.53 10.84
N LYS A 32 -18.94 20.75 11.32
CA LYS A 32 -18.31 21.95 10.76
C LYS A 32 -16.88 22.07 11.26
N VAL A 33 -15.93 22.07 10.33
CA VAL A 33 -14.52 22.33 10.59
C VAL A 33 -14.11 23.56 9.78
N GLN A 34 -13.50 24.53 10.45
CA GLN A 34 -12.93 25.70 9.78
C GLN A 34 -11.45 25.46 9.52
N ILE A 35 -11.07 25.49 8.25
CA ILE A 35 -9.67 25.49 7.85
C ILE A 35 -9.25 26.94 7.59
N LYS A 36 -8.12 27.33 8.17
CA LYS A 36 -7.38 28.54 7.84
C LYS A 36 -5.93 28.15 7.55
N ASP A 37 -5.16 29.06 6.95
CA ASP A 37 -3.81 28.79 6.43
C ASP A 37 -2.94 27.93 7.38
N ASN A 38 -2.92 28.25 8.68
CA ASN A 38 -2.04 27.59 9.65
C ASN A 38 -2.74 26.73 10.71
N PHE A 39 -4.08 26.73 10.77
CA PHE A 39 -4.80 26.02 11.82
C PHE A 39 -6.19 25.51 11.41
N LEU A 40 -6.56 24.40 12.02
CA LEU A 40 -7.87 23.77 11.95
C LEU A 40 -8.63 24.11 13.24
N GLU A 41 -9.88 24.53 13.13
CA GLU A 41 -10.73 24.89 14.26
C GLU A 41 -12.07 24.15 14.20
N PHE A 42 -12.48 23.55 15.32
CA PHE A 42 -13.78 22.88 15.46
C PHE A 42 -14.39 23.11 16.84
N GLU A 43 -15.70 22.93 16.97
CA GLU A 43 -16.42 23.09 18.24
C GLU A 43 -16.27 21.85 19.13
N ILE A 44 -16.16 22.04 20.44
CA ILE A 44 -16.06 20.92 21.40
C ILE A 44 -17.25 19.95 21.30
N ASN A 45 -18.43 20.46 20.94
CA ASN A 45 -19.65 19.66 20.76
C ASN A 45 -19.53 18.66 19.60
N SER A 46 -18.61 18.87 18.65
CA SER A 46 -18.33 17.86 17.62
C SER A 46 -17.72 16.58 18.20
N LEU A 47 -17.25 16.59 19.45
CA LEU A 47 -16.82 15.39 20.17
C LEU A 47 -17.97 14.59 20.80
N GLU A 48 -19.21 15.06 20.73
CA GLU A 48 -20.37 14.27 21.17
C GLU A 48 -20.52 13.02 20.29
N ASN A 49 -20.63 11.86 20.95
CA ASN A 49 -20.67 10.54 20.32
C ASN A 49 -19.53 10.30 19.32
N PHE A 50 -18.35 10.88 19.57
CA PHE A 50 -17.20 10.77 18.67
C PHE A 50 -16.75 9.31 18.47
N GLU A 51 -16.94 8.44 19.46
CA GLU A 51 -16.73 7.01 19.33
C GLU A 51 -17.54 6.38 18.17
N GLU A 52 -18.80 6.79 18.02
CA GLU A 52 -19.67 6.31 16.93
C GLU A 52 -19.20 6.87 15.59
N LYS A 53 -18.89 8.18 15.55
CA LYS A 53 -18.36 8.86 14.35
C LYS A 53 -17.05 8.22 13.87
N TYR A 54 -16.16 7.90 14.80
CA TYR A 54 -14.86 7.29 14.57
C TYR A 54 -15.01 5.92 13.91
N PHE A 55 -15.77 5.00 14.50
CA PHE A 55 -15.93 3.66 13.94
C PHE A 55 -16.75 3.67 12.65
N LYS A 56 -17.80 4.51 12.56
CA LYS A 56 -18.59 4.68 11.33
C LYS A 56 -17.71 5.04 10.14
N TYR A 57 -16.83 6.03 10.30
CA TYR A 57 -15.88 6.43 9.24
C TYR A 57 -15.06 5.25 8.72
N PHE A 58 -14.48 4.45 9.61
CA PHE A 58 -13.68 3.30 9.19
C PHE A 58 -14.51 2.20 8.54
N ILE A 59 -15.69 1.90 9.10
CA ILE A 59 -16.58 0.86 8.58
C ILE A 59 -17.01 1.20 7.16
N GLU A 60 -17.43 2.45 6.91
CA GLU A 60 -17.87 2.89 5.58
C GLU A 60 -16.69 2.99 4.59
N LYS A 61 -15.57 3.60 5.01
CA LYS A 61 -14.37 3.75 4.15
C LYS A 61 -13.79 2.41 3.71
N TYR A 62 -13.75 1.42 4.61
CA TYR A 62 -13.10 0.14 4.39
C TYR A 62 -14.07 -1.03 4.21
N GLU A 63 -15.36 -0.76 4.01
CA GLU A 63 -16.44 -1.76 4.00
C GLU A 63 -16.09 -2.96 3.12
N LYS A 64 -15.74 -2.72 1.85
CA LYS A 64 -15.40 -3.75 0.85
C LYS A 64 -14.18 -4.60 1.22
N PHE A 65 -13.31 -4.13 2.11
CA PHE A 65 -12.13 -4.85 2.58
C PHE A 65 -12.39 -5.70 3.83
N THR A 66 -13.55 -5.53 4.47
CA THR A 66 -13.91 -6.28 5.68
C THR A 66 -14.29 -7.74 5.39
N SER A 67 -14.11 -8.63 6.36
CA SER A 67 -14.66 -9.99 6.25
C SER A 67 -16.19 -9.99 6.36
N TRP A 68 -16.77 -8.99 7.02
CA TRP A 68 -18.21 -8.77 7.08
C TRP A 68 -18.80 -8.60 5.67
N TYR A 69 -18.21 -7.72 4.85
CA TYR A 69 -18.67 -7.51 3.47
C TYR A 69 -18.53 -8.78 2.62
N LYS A 70 -17.44 -9.53 2.77
CA LYS A 70 -17.25 -10.81 2.06
C LYS A 70 -18.35 -11.84 2.34
N ILE A 71 -18.94 -11.81 3.53
CA ILE A 71 -20.07 -12.69 3.89
C ILE A 71 -21.35 -12.16 3.23
N ILE A 72 -21.68 -10.89 3.44
CA ILE A 72 -22.97 -10.36 2.97
C ILE A 72 -23.03 -10.20 1.44
N SER A 73 -21.90 -9.97 0.76
CA SER A 73 -21.86 -9.77 -0.69
C SER A 73 -22.17 -11.03 -1.48
N PHE A 74 -22.08 -12.21 -0.85
CA PHE A 74 -22.45 -13.48 -1.49
C PHE A 74 -23.95 -13.59 -1.73
N GLN A 75 -24.77 -12.77 -1.07
CA GLN A 75 -26.20 -12.69 -1.31
C GLN A 75 -26.54 -12.42 -2.78
N ASN A 76 -25.82 -11.52 -3.45
CA ASN A 76 -26.07 -11.22 -4.87
C ASN A 76 -25.93 -12.48 -5.75
N LYS A 77 -25.06 -13.42 -5.36
CA LYS A 77 -24.88 -14.68 -6.07
C LYS A 77 -26.02 -15.66 -5.81
N ILE A 78 -26.51 -15.68 -4.56
CA ILE A 78 -27.67 -16.46 -4.16
C ILE A 78 -28.92 -15.98 -4.90
N GLU A 79 -29.18 -14.67 -4.91
CA GLU A 79 -30.31 -14.06 -5.60
C GLU A 79 -30.31 -14.40 -7.09
N TYR A 80 -29.14 -14.34 -7.75
CA TYR A 80 -29.00 -14.77 -9.13
C TYR A 80 -29.41 -16.24 -9.35
N TRP A 81 -29.04 -17.15 -8.45
CA TRP A 81 -29.45 -18.55 -8.55
C TRP A 81 -30.94 -18.77 -8.30
N GLU A 82 -31.53 -18.01 -7.37
CA GLU A 82 -32.96 -18.07 -7.06
C GLU A 82 -33.82 -17.52 -8.21
N GLU A 83 -33.44 -16.37 -8.80
CA GLU A 83 -34.11 -15.76 -9.95
C GLU A 83 -34.07 -16.65 -11.19
N ASP A 84 -32.95 -17.33 -11.42
CA ASP A 84 -32.77 -18.31 -12.49
C ASP A 84 -33.48 -19.65 -12.19
N GLY A 85 -34.13 -19.79 -11.04
CA GLY A 85 -34.76 -21.04 -10.61
C GLY A 85 -33.78 -22.21 -10.53
N PHE A 86 -32.50 -21.92 -10.32
CA PHE A 86 -31.37 -22.86 -10.33
C PHE A 86 -31.10 -23.57 -11.67
N GLN A 87 -31.62 -23.06 -12.80
CA GLN A 87 -31.47 -23.71 -14.11
C GLN A 87 -30.00 -23.84 -14.54
N ASN A 88 -29.19 -22.81 -14.28
CA ASN A 88 -27.77 -22.75 -14.61
C ASN A 88 -26.85 -23.17 -13.44
N PHE A 89 -27.41 -23.64 -12.33
CA PHE A 89 -26.62 -24.12 -11.21
C PHE A 89 -26.02 -25.50 -11.57
N ASN A 90 -24.69 -25.57 -11.61
CA ASN A 90 -23.93 -26.75 -12.03
C ASN A 90 -22.82 -27.10 -11.02
N GLU A 91 -21.98 -28.10 -11.32
CA GLU A 91 -20.86 -28.51 -10.45
C GLU A 91 -19.91 -27.34 -10.11
N LYS A 92 -19.67 -26.41 -11.04
CA LYS A 92 -18.86 -25.22 -10.78
C LYS A 92 -19.53 -24.29 -9.76
N SER A 93 -20.85 -24.11 -9.86
CA SER A 93 -21.63 -23.33 -8.89
C SER A 93 -21.66 -24.00 -7.51
N LEU A 94 -21.73 -25.33 -7.47
CA LEU A 94 -21.64 -26.11 -6.23
C LEU A 94 -20.26 -25.95 -5.57
N GLU A 95 -19.19 -26.01 -6.35
CA GLU A 95 -17.82 -25.79 -5.85
C GLU A 95 -17.64 -24.36 -5.34
N GLU A 96 -18.21 -23.37 -6.04
CA GLU A 96 -18.22 -21.97 -5.60
C GLU A 96 -18.96 -21.80 -4.26
N LEU A 97 -20.15 -22.40 -4.09
CA LEU A 97 -20.89 -22.42 -2.83
C LEU A 97 -20.09 -23.12 -1.72
N ASN A 98 -19.50 -24.28 -1.98
CA ASN A 98 -18.72 -25.03 -1.01
C ASN A 98 -17.45 -24.28 -0.58
N SER A 99 -16.76 -23.65 -1.52
CA SER A 99 -15.62 -22.78 -1.22
C SER A 99 -16.06 -21.58 -0.37
N TYR A 100 -17.19 -20.93 -0.70
CA TYR A 100 -17.73 -19.87 0.14
C TYR A 100 -18.06 -20.35 1.58
N ILE A 101 -18.75 -21.48 1.73
CA ILE A 101 -19.10 -22.06 3.03
C ILE A 101 -17.84 -22.30 3.88
N ARG A 102 -16.82 -22.93 3.29
CA ARG A 102 -15.60 -23.34 3.99
C ARG A 102 -14.65 -22.18 4.24
N ASP A 103 -14.33 -21.43 3.19
CA ASP A 103 -13.21 -20.49 3.15
C ASP A 103 -13.61 -19.07 3.59
N VAL A 104 -14.92 -18.76 3.59
CA VAL A 104 -15.47 -17.47 4.04
C VAL A 104 -16.36 -17.68 5.26
N LEU A 105 -17.53 -18.29 5.09
CA LEU A 105 -18.58 -18.29 6.10
C LEU A 105 -18.12 -18.94 7.42
N LYS A 106 -17.76 -20.24 7.40
CA LYS A 106 -17.30 -20.96 8.59
C LYS A 106 -16.02 -20.39 9.17
N LYS A 107 -15.07 -20.01 8.31
CA LYS A 107 -13.80 -19.41 8.73
C LYS A 107 -14.02 -18.18 9.62
N TYR A 108 -14.88 -17.26 9.19
CA TYR A 108 -15.10 -16.02 9.91
C TYR A 108 -16.08 -16.16 11.08
N LEU A 109 -17.13 -16.98 10.94
CA LEU A 109 -18.06 -17.29 12.04
C LEU A 109 -17.34 -17.81 13.30
N LYS A 110 -16.26 -18.58 13.11
CA LYS A 110 -15.40 -19.13 14.18
C LYS A 110 -14.25 -18.25 14.61
N SER A 111 -14.07 -17.09 14.00
CA SER A 111 -12.97 -16.21 14.36
C SER A 111 -13.16 -15.70 15.79
N ASN A 112 -12.10 -15.70 16.60
CA ASN A 112 -12.14 -15.17 17.97
C ASN A 112 -12.69 -13.74 18.01
N SER A 113 -12.42 -12.98 16.96
CA SER A 113 -12.90 -11.62 16.77
C SER A 113 -14.43 -11.54 16.71
N TYR A 114 -15.09 -12.42 15.96
CA TYR A 114 -16.55 -12.44 15.85
C TYR A 114 -17.22 -13.09 17.06
N ILE A 115 -16.62 -14.16 17.60
CA ILE A 115 -17.12 -14.80 18.82
C ILE A 115 -17.22 -13.78 19.96
N ALA A 116 -16.21 -12.92 20.11
CA ALA A 116 -16.23 -11.85 21.11
C ALA A 116 -17.24 -10.73 20.79
N ALA A 117 -17.63 -10.54 19.53
CA ALA A 117 -18.63 -9.55 19.13
C ALA A 117 -20.06 -10.05 19.34
N TYR A 118 -20.33 -11.35 19.19
CA TYR A 118 -21.68 -11.90 19.39
C TYR A 118 -22.20 -11.65 20.81
N ASP A 119 -21.32 -11.67 21.82
CA ASP A 119 -21.69 -11.39 23.20
C ASP A 119 -22.10 -9.91 23.43
N LEU A 120 -21.86 -9.02 22.45
CA LEU A 120 -22.22 -7.59 22.49
C LEU A 120 -23.46 -7.26 21.65
N ILE A 121 -23.95 -8.20 20.85
CA ILE A 121 -25.08 -8.00 19.93
C ILE A 121 -26.34 -8.53 20.61
N ASN A 122 -27.32 -7.66 20.85
CA ASN A 122 -28.59 -8.06 21.42
C ASN A 122 -29.55 -8.59 20.33
N ASN A 123 -29.51 -9.90 20.06
CA ASN A 123 -30.34 -10.54 19.04
C ASN A 123 -30.71 -11.98 19.43
N ASP A 124 -31.94 -12.40 19.14
CA ASP A 124 -32.49 -13.72 19.46
C ASP A 124 -31.98 -14.86 18.53
N PHE A 125 -31.33 -14.53 17.42
CA PHE A 125 -30.77 -15.48 16.48
C PHE A 125 -29.49 -16.12 17.00
N ASP A 126 -29.55 -17.42 17.32
CA ASP A 126 -28.38 -18.18 17.76
C ASP A 126 -27.43 -18.47 16.58
N ILE A 127 -26.53 -17.52 16.34
CA ILE A 127 -25.49 -17.61 15.31
C ILE A 127 -24.52 -18.79 15.55
N LYS A 128 -24.30 -19.19 16.81
CA LYS A 128 -23.40 -20.30 17.17
C LYS A 128 -24.03 -21.65 16.80
N LEU A 129 -25.35 -21.78 16.95
CA LEU A 129 -26.10 -22.93 16.47
C LEU A 129 -26.19 -22.94 14.94
N ALA A 130 -26.51 -21.79 14.32
CA ALA A 130 -26.58 -21.66 12.88
C ALA A 130 -25.26 -22.06 12.19
N GLU A 131 -24.11 -21.67 12.75
CA GLU A 131 -22.80 -22.09 12.24
C GLU A 131 -22.64 -23.61 12.17
N LYS A 132 -23.05 -24.34 13.22
CA LYS A 132 -22.91 -25.80 13.29
C LYS A 132 -23.78 -26.51 12.26
N GLU A 133 -24.90 -25.91 11.89
CA GLU A 133 -25.85 -26.46 10.92
C GLU A 133 -25.44 -26.27 9.46
N ILE A 134 -24.53 -25.34 9.19
CA ILE A 134 -23.98 -25.16 7.83
C ILE A 134 -22.95 -26.26 7.56
N SER A 135 -22.97 -26.85 6.37
CA SER A 135 -21.92 -27.78 5.93
C SER A 135 -21.80 -27.79 4.40
N THR A 136 -20.64 -28.19 3.88
CA THR A 136 -20.44 -28.35 2.44
C THR A 136 -21.26 -29.54 1.93
N ILE A 137 -21.79 -29.41 0.71
CA ILE A 137 -22.62 -30.43 0.08
C ILE A 137 -21.76 -31.16 -0.96
N ASN A 138 -21.66 -32.49 -0.84
CA ASN A 138 -20.92 -33.32 -1.79
C ASN A 138 -21.88 -34.12 -2.68
N LEU A 139 -21.62 -34.14 -3.98
CA LEU A 139 -22.29 -35.05 -4.92
C LEU A 139 -21.63 -36.43 -4.82
N LYS A 140 -22.39 -37.47 -4.46
CA LYS A 140 -21.88 -38.86 -4.49
C LYS A 140 -21.87 -39.37 -5.94
N LYS A 141 -20.97 -40.31 -6.26
CA LYS A 141 -20.81 -40.89 -7.63
C LYS A 141 -22.09 -41.45 -8.28
N ASN A 142 -23.13 -41.72 -7.50
CA ASN A 142 -24.39 -42.35 -7.96
C ASN A 142 -25.62 -41.45 -7.75
N GLN A 143 -25.45 -40.16 -7.44
CA GLN A 143 -26.55 -39.21 -7.25
C GLN A 143 -26.63 -38.27 -8.45
N GLU A 144 -27.85 -38.03 -8.92
CA GLU A 144 -28.11 -36.98 -9.89
C GLU A 144 -28.19 -35.62 -9.21
N PHE A 145 -27.98 -34.56 -9.98
CA PHE A 145 -27.99 -33.20 -9.45
C PHE A 145 -29.37 -32.82 -8.86
N GLN A 146 -30.46 -33.37 -9.42
CA GLN A 146 -31.81 -33.19 -8.88
C GLN A 146 -31.98 -33.73 -7.46
N ASP A 147 -31.25 -34.79 -7.09
CA ASP A 147 -31.32 -35.41 -5.77
C ASP A 147 -30.77 -34.50 -4.65
N ILE A 148 -29.85 -33.60 -5.00
CA ILE A 148 -29.22 -32.68 -4.05
C ILE A 148 -29.78 -31.26 -4.10
N LEU A 149 -30.60 -30.93 -5.11
CA LEU A 149 -31.13 -29.58 -5.30
C LEU A 149 -31.92 -29.08 -4.09
N ASN A 150 -32.73 -29.93 -3.47
CA ASN A 150 -33.47 -29.58 -2.24
C ASN A 150 -32.51 -29.30 -1.07
N ASN A 151 -31.43 -30.07 -0.94
CA ASN A 151 -30.42 -29.83 0.10
C ASN A 151 -29.67 -28.50 -0.14
N ILE A 152 -29.39 -28.15 -1.40
CA ILE A 152 -28.79 -26.87 -1.78
C ILE A 152 -29.71 -25.72 -1.38
N LYS A 153 -31.00 -25.80 -1.72
CA LYS A 153 -32.01 -24.79 -1.35
C LYS A 153 -32.11 -24.59 0.17
N LEU A 154 -32.23 -25.69 0.92
CA LEU A 154 -32.24 -25.65 2.39
C LEU A 154 -30.96 -25.04 2.97
N MET A 155 -29.80 -25.34 2.39
CA MET A 155 -28.53 -24.74 2.83
C MET A 155 -28.49 -23.25 2.54
N ILE A 156 -28.96 -22.82 1.36
CA ILE A 156 -29.07 -21.42 0.98
C ILE A 156 -29.99 -20.66 1.93
N GLU A 157 -31.15 -21.20 2.29
CA GLU A 157 -32.06 -20.58 3.27
C GLU A 157 -31.38 -20.32 4.62
N LYS A 158 -30.56 -21.27 5.09
CA LYS A 158 -29.77 -21.09 6.32
C LYS A 158 -28.70 -20.00 6.15
N ILE A 159 -28.03 -19.95 5.01
CA ILE A 159 -27.04 -18.91 4.69
C ILE A 159 -27.71 -17.54 4.65
N ILE A 160 -28.90 -17.41 4.04
CA ILE A 160 -29.65 -16.14 3.99
C ILE A 160 -29.99 -15.65 5.39
N LYS A 161 -30.44 -16.54 6.31
CA LYS A 161 -30.69 -16.16 7.71
C LYS A 161 -29.44 -15.59 8.39
N ILE A 162 -28.28 -16.21 8.15
CA ILE A 162 -27.00 -15.70 8.66
C ILE A 162 -26.67 -14.34 8.02
N ILE A 163 -26.84 -14.17 6.71
CA ILE A 163 -26.58 -12.89 6.04
C ILE A 163 -27.50 -11.78 6.59
N ASN A 164 -28.78 -12.08 6.83
CA ASN A 164 -29.72 -11.13 7.41
C ASN A 164 -29.30 -10.71 8.82
N TYR A 165 -28.91 -11.66 9.67
CA TYR A 165 -28.33 -11.35 10.98
C TYR A 165 -27.12 -10.40 10.86
N PHE A 166 -26.23 -10.65 9.90
CA PHE A 166 -25.06 -9.79 9.66
C PHE A 166 -25.42 -8.38 9.18
N LYS A 167 -26.54 -8.23 8.45
CA LYS A 167 -26.99 -6.95 7.88
C LYS A 167 -27.67 -6.03 8.89
N GLU A 168 -28.16 -6.56 10.01
CA GLU A 168 -28.73 -5.73 11.07
C GLU A 168 -27.74 -4.69 11.58
N ASP A 169 -28.23 -3.49 11.93
CA ASP A 169 -27.39 -2.35 12.29
C ASP A 169 -26.48 -2.65 13.48
N GLU A 170 -26.99 -3.32 14.51
CA GLU A 170 -26.22 -3.68 15.71
C GLU A 170 -25.15 -4.74 15.39
N SER A 171 -25.50 -5.76 14.60
CA SER A 171 -24.55 -6.76 14.12
C SER A 171 -23.45 -6.13 13.26
N LYS A 172 -23.81 -5.26 12.31
CA LYS A 172 -22.85 -4.53 11.49
C LYS A 172 -21.92 -3.70 12.37
N LYS A 173 -22.46 -2.95 13.33
CA LYS A 173 -21.70 -2.10 14.27
C LYS A 173 -20.56 -2.85 14.95
N TYR A 174 -20.83 -4.03 15.53
CA TYR A 174 -19.81 -4.78 16.25
C TYR A 174 -18.94 -5.67 15.35
N LEU A 175 -19.52 -6.35 14.36
CA LEU A 175 -18.76 -7.26 13.48
C LEU A 175 -17.82 -6.50 12.55
N ALA A 176 -18.32 -5.47 11.86
CA ALA A 176 -17.48 -4.62 11.01
C ALA A 176 -16.54 -3.76 11.86
N GLY A 177 -16.98 -3.30 13.03
CA GLY A 177 -16.13 -2.60 14.00
C GLY A 177 -14.90 -3.42 14.41
N LYS A 178 -15.07 -4.72 14.72
CA LYS A 178 -13.95 -5.62 15.00
C LYS A 178 -13.03 -5.84 13.79
N ASN A 179 -13.57 -5.85 12.58
CA ASN A 179 -12.74 -5.93 11.37
C ASN A 179 -11.84 -4.71 11.22
N VAL A 180 -12.39 -3.49 11.31
CA VAL A 180 -11.59 -2.27 11.14
C VAL A 180 -10.61 -2.06 12.30
N MET A 181 -10.99 -2.49 13.50
CA MET A 181 -10.13 -2.49 14.70
C MET A 181 -8.81 -3.22 14.44
N TYR A 182 -8.87 -4.46 13.95
CA TYR A 182 -7.69 -5.30 13.74
C TYR A 182 -7.03 -5.15 12.38
N ASN A 183 -7.70 -4.60 11.37
CA ASN A 183 -7.14 -4.47 10.03
C ASN A 183 -6.56 -3.08 9.77
N ILE A 184 -7.13 -2.04 10.39
CA ILE A 184 -6.82 -0.63 10.08
C ILE A 184 -6.35 0.11 11.33
N ILE A 185 -7.19 0.20 12.37
CA ILE A 185 -6.93 1.06 13.54
C ILE A 185 -5.62 0.66 14.23
N LYS A 186 -5.40 -0.64 14.43
CA LYS A 186 -4.18 -1.16 15.07
C LYS A 186 -2.88 -0.72 14.38
N ASN A 187 -2.93 -0.27 13.12
CA ASN A 187 -1.74 0.11 12.35
C ASN A 187 -1.20 1.48 12.78
N GLY A 188 -2.06 2.38 13.29
CA GLY A 188 -1.60 3.67 13.83
C GLY A 188 -1.17 3.59 15.30
N TRP A 189 -1.89 2.84 16.12
CA TRP A 189 -1.63 2.72 17.55
C TRP A 189 -2.11 1.39 18.14
N ASN A 190 -1.55 0.98 19.27
CA ASN A 190 -1.81 -0.31 19.90
C ASN A 190 -1.54 -0.28 21.43
N GLY A 191 -1.93 -1.35 22.14
CA GLY A 191 -1.56 -1.56 23.55
C GLY A 191 -2.35 -0.77 24.59
N VAL A 192 -3.34 0.01 24.17
CA VAL A 192 -4.24 0.80 25.04
C VAL A 192 -5.70 0.55 24.66
N CYS A 193 -6.64 0.91 25.55
CA CYS A 193 -8.08 0.80 25.27
C CYS A 193 -8.45 -0.62 24.80
N PHE A 194 -9.33 -0.75 23.81
CA PHE A 194 -9.78 -2.02 23.23
C PHE A 194 -8.67 -2.83 22.54
N LEU A 195 -7.49 -2.23 22.31
CA LEU A 195 -6.29 -2.91 21.81
C LEU A 195 -5.35 -3.35 22.93
N ASN A 196 -5.67 -3.05 24.19
CA ASN A 196 -5.00 -3.66 25.33
C ASN A 196 -5.58 -5.05 25.58
N ALA A 197 -4.75 -6.09 25.45
CA ALA A 197 -5.14 -7.47 25.73
C ALA A 197 -5.67 -7.71 27.16
N ARG A 198 -5.42 -6.77 28.09
CA ARG A 198 -5.90 -6.82 29.48
C ARG A 198 -7.06 -5.86 29.76
N THR A 199 -7.67 -5.26 28.75
CA THR A 199 -8.84 -4.40 28.97
C THR A 199 -9.96 -5.19 29.63
N LYS A 200 -10.64 -4.54 30.59
CA LYS A 200 -11.83 -5.09 31.24
C LYS A 200 -13.11 -4.70 30.52
N GLU A 201 -13.05 -3.62 29.75
CA GLU A 201 -14.18 -3.15 28.96
C GLU A 201 -14.23 -3.94 27.64
N LYS A 202 -15.30 -4.69 27.42
CA LYS A 202 -15.42 -5.55 26.24
C LYS A 202 -15.94 -4.78 25.03
N ASP A 203 -16.73 -3.75 25.28
CA ASP A 203 -17.27 -2.88 24.24
C ASP A 203 -16.22 -1.85 23.81
N MET A 204 -15.77 -1.97 22.57
CA MET A 204 -14.75 -1.09 21.99
C MET A 204 -15.20 0.36 21.82
N TYR A 205 -16.51 0.63 21.68
CA TYR A 205 -17.03 1.99 21.60
C TYR A 205 -16.93 2.67 22.97
N ILE A 206 -17.38 1.97 24.01
CA ILE A 206 -17.33 2.45 25.39
C ILE A 206 -15.87 2.64 25.86
N ASP A 207 -14.99 1.69 25.58
CA ASP A 207 -13.58 1.79 25.98
C ASP A 207 -12.91 2.99 25.29
N TYR A 208 -13.16 3.19 23.99
CA TYR A 208 -12.59 4.30 23.22
C TYR A 208 -13.06 5.66 23.75
N LYS A 209 -14.36 5.78 24.01
CA LYS A 209 -14.96 6.98 24.58
C LYS A 209 -14.31 7.35 25.91
N LYS A 210 -14.26 6.40 26.86
CA LYS A 210 -13.67 6.62 28.19
C LYS A 210 -12.19 7.00 28.10
N TYR A 211 -11.42 6.34 27.24
CA TYR A 211 -9.97 6.50 27.18
C TYR A 211 -9.51 7.78 26.45
N PHE A 212 -10.18 8.16 25.36
CA PHE A 212 -9.77 9.31 24.52
C PHE A 212 -10.73 10.49 24.57
N VAL A 213 -12.04 10.25 24.45
CA VAL A 213 -13.04 11.30 24.23
C VAL A 213 -13.38 12.00 25.55
N ASP A 214 -13.82 11.24 26.56
CA ASP A 214 -14.20 11.77 27.88
C ASP A 214 -13.03 12.49 28.53
N SER A 215 -11.82 11.93 28.43
CA SER A 215 -10.58 12.56 28.91
C SER A 215 -10.33 13.94 28.27
N THR A 216 -10.66 14.09 26.98
CA THR A 216 -10.53 15.37 26.26
C THR A 216 -11.60 16.38 26.70
N ILE A 217 -12.85 15.93 26.83
CA ILE A 217 -13.96 16.76 27.27
C ILE A 217 -13.74 17.27 28.71
N GLU A 218 -13.28 16.40 29.62
CA GLU A 218 -12.96 16.76 31.00
C GLU A 218 -11.82 17.78 31.07
N TYR A 219 -10.75 17.56 30.30
CA TYR A 219 -9.62 18.49 30.20
C TYR A 219 -10.05 19.90 29.76
N ASN A 220 -10.99 19.99 28.82
CA ASN A 220 -11.51 21.28 28.37
C ASN A 220 -12.35 22.00 29.45
N LYS A 221 -13.07 21.26 30.32
CA LYS A 221 -13.94 21.83 31.38
C LYS A 221 -13.20 22.35 32.62
N VAL A 222 -12.01 21.82 32.93
CA VAL A 222 -11.30 22.14 34.19
C VAL A 222 -10.50 23.44 34.08
N LYS A 223 -10.44 24.27 35.14
CA LYS A 223 -9.54 25.44 35.19
C LYS A 223 -8.07 25.02 35.29
N LYS A 224 -7.19 25.68 34.53
CA LYS A 224 -5.79 25.26 34.36
C LYS A 224 -4.81 25.93 35.34
N ASP A 225 -5.28 26.80 36.25
CA ASP A 225 -4.48 27.58 37.23
C ASP A 225 -3.47 26.77 38.08
N LYS A 226 -3.63 25.45 38.21
CA LYS A 226 -2.75 24.56 38.99
C LYS A 226 -1.91 23.61 38.13
N PHE A 227 -1.99 23.73 36.81
CA PHE A 227 -1.23 22.89 35.89
C PHE A 227 0.24 23.34 35.95
N LYS A 228 1.16 22.36 35.87
CA LYS A 228 2.60 22.58 36.13
C LYS A 228 3.49 22.15 34.98
N TYR A 229 2.92 21.50 33.99
CA TYR A 229 3.62 20.94 32.85
C TYR A 229 3.00 21.47 31.57
N ASN A 230 3.70 21.35 30.46
CA ASN A 230 3.19 21.71 29.15
C ASN A 230 3.22 20.50 28.22
N CYS A 231 2.29 20.45 27.28
CA CYS A 231 2.25 19.45 26.23
C CYS A 231 3.50 19.56 25.35
N PHE A 232 4.18 18.43 25.16
CA PHE A 232 5.38 18.34 24.31
C PHE A 232 5.15 18.82 22.86
N LEU A 233 3.90 18.77 22.35
CA LEU A 233 3.60 19.10 20.94
C LEU A 233 2.99 20.48 20.73
N CYS A 234 2.11 20.92 21.62
CA CYS A 234 1.28 22.10 21.42
C CYS A 234 1.38 23.11 22.57
N ASP A 235 2.27 22.87 23.53
CA ASP A 235 2.57 23.72 24.68
C ASP A 235 1.38 24.02 25.62
N ARG A 236 0.22 23.40 25.40
CA ARG A 236 -0.95 23.52 26.29
C ARG A 236 -0.61 22.97 27.68
N GLU A 237 -1.10 23.66 28.71
CA GLU A 237 -0.86 23.31 30.11
C GLU A 237 -1.42 21.91 30.46
N MET A 238 -0.74 21.20 31.36
CA MET A 238 -1.04 19.84 31.80
C MET A 238 -0.85 19.68 33.31
N LYS A 239 -1.70 18.85 33.92
CA LYS A 239 -1.65 18.52 35.35
C LYS A 239 -0.49 17.58 35.70
N ASP A 240 -0.22 16.61 34.85
CA ASP A 240 0.77 15.56 35.03
C ASP A 240 1.27 15.06 33.66
N LEU A 241 2.31 14.22 33.67
CA LEU A 241 2.96 13.67 32.47
C LEU A 241 2.53 12.21 32.17
N ASN A 242 1.35 11.78 32.63
CA ASN A 242 0.93 10.38 32.48
C ASN A 242 0.54 9.99 31.04
N ASN A 243 0.23 10.97 30.19
CA ASN A 243 -0.14 10.77 28.80
C ASN A 243 1.11 10.68 27.92
N ASP A 244 1.83 9.55 28.03
CA ASP A 244 2.96 9.27 27.15
C ASP A 244 2.52 8.81 25.74
N LEU A 245 3.51 8.64 24.87
CA LEU A 245 3.34 8.25 23.48
C LEU A 245 3.54 6.76 23.23
N SER A 246 3.68 5.93 24.28
CA SER A 246 4.10 4.52 24.15
C SER A 246 3.10 3.66 23.36
N PHE A 247 1.87 4.14 23.22
CA PHE A 247 0.79 3.49 22.48
C PHE A 247 0.90 3.66 20.95
N LEU A 248 1.72 4.60 20.47
CA LEU A 248 1.92 4.82 19.04
C LEU A 248 2.91 3.81 18.48
N ASN A 249 2.52 3.16 17.38
CA ASN A 249 3.35 2.17 16.74
C ASN A 249 4.66 2.79 16.25
N ALA A 250 5.78 2.09 16.48
CA ALA A 250 7.12 2.46 15.99
C ALA A 250 7.57 3.91 16.26
N THR A 251 6.95 4.59 17.24
CA THR A 251 7.23 6.00 17.58
C THR A 251 7.51 6.17 19.06
N GLY A 252 6.60 5.71 19.93
CA GLY A 252 6.78 5.80 21.38
C GLY A 252 7.73 4.75 21.97
N PHE A 253 8.03 4.90 23.25
CA PHE A 253 8.80 3.94 24.04
C PHE A 253 8.13 3.71 25.40
N ASP A 254 8.43 2.58 26.04
CA ASP A 254 7.95 2.27 27.40
C ASP A 254 8.65 3.19 28.41
N THR A 255 7.96 4.24 28.84
CA THR A 255 8.48 5.27 29.74
C THR A 255 8.85 4.73 31.13
N LYS A 256 8.28 3.60 31.55
CA LYS A 256 8.53 2.97 32.85
C LYS A 256 9.74 2.05 32.84
N ARG A 257 10.02 1.40 31.71
CA ARG A 257 11.07 0.37 31.60
C ARG A 257 12.27 0.78 30.76
N LYS A 258 12.13 1.78 29.89
CA LYS A 258 13.15 2.21 28.93
C LYS A 258 13.49 3.70 29.04
N SER A 259 13.79 4.15 30.27
CA SER A 259 14.14 5.55 30.54
C SER A 259 15.41 6.03 29.83
N SER A 260 16.24 5.14 29.29
CA SER A 260 17.45 5.50 28.53
C SER A 260 17.17 6.21 27.21
N HIS A 261 15.92 6.24 26.73
CA HIS A 261 15.54 6.97 25.52
C HIS A 261 15.38 8.48 25.74
N VAL A 262 15.35 8.94 27.00
CA VAL A 262 15.17 10.36 27.36
C VAL A 262 16.37 10.90 28.12
N TRP A 263 16.60 12.21 27.96
CA TRP A 263 17.71 12.90 28.61
C TRP A 263 17.64 12.74 30.13
N ASN A 264 18.79 12.43 30.74
CA ASN A 264 18.93 12.23 32.18
C ASN A 264 17.90 11.26 32.79
N PHE A 265 17.41 10.28 32.00
CA PHE A 265 16.44 9.27 32.42
C PHE A 265 15.13 9.85 32.98
N THR A 266 14.83 11.13 32.70
CA THR A 266 13.66 11.84 33.20
C THR A 266 12.71 12.10 32.03
N ASN A 267 11.55 11.45 32.03
CA ASN A 267 10.61 11.58 30.92
C ASN A 267 9.82 12.89 31.02
N ASP A 268 10.04 13.76 30.05
CA ASP A 268 9.29 14.98 29.77
C ASP A 268 8.44 14.87 28.49
N VAL A 269 8.47 13.71 27.81
CA VAL A 269 7.68 13.43 26.61
C VAL A 269 6.28 12.96 27.00
N ALA A 270 5.37 13.91 27.12
CA ALA A 270 3.94 13.66 27.34
C ALA A 270 3.06 14.68 26.60
N VAL A 271 1.82 14.30 26.32
CA VAL A 271 0.90 15.11 25.50
C VAL A 271 -0.42 15.39 26.20
N CYS A 272 -1.03 16.54 25.91
CA CYS A 272 -2.34 16.87 26.45
C CYS A 272 -3.42 15.92 25.89
N PRO A 273 -4.57 15.78 26.58
CA PRO A 273 -5.67 14.92 26.12
C PRO A 273 -6.14 15.20 24.68
N ILE A 274 -6.14 16.48 24.25
CA ILE A 274 -6.48 16.85 22.87
C ILE A 274 -5.50 16.24 21.87
N CYS A 275 -4.19 16.39 22.08
CA CYS A 275 -3.19 15.79 21.21
C CYS A 275 -3.25 14.25 21.23
N LYS A 276 -3.56 13.66 22.38
CA LYS A 276 -3.76 12.21 22.51
C LYS A 276 -4.96 11.73 21.68
N LEU A 277 -6.07 12.46 21.68
CA LEU A 277 -7.22 12.19 20.82
C LEU A 277 -6.86 12.31 19.33
N ILE A 278 -6.12 13.35 18.95
CA ILE A 278 -5.65 13.54 17.57
C ILE A 278 -4.78 12.36 17.12
N TYR A 279 -3.85 11.91 17.96
CA TYR A 279 -3.05 10.72 17.66
C TYR A 279 -3.89 9.45 17.51
N SER A 280 -4.99 9.32 18.26
CA SER A 280 -5.90 8.19 18.05
C SER A 280 -6.53 8.19 16.64
N CYS A 281 -6.58 9.35 15.97
CA CYS A 281 -7.11 9.52 14.62
C CYS A 281 -6.08 9.26 13.51
N VAL A 282 -4.81 8.96 13.83
CA VAL A 282 -3.76 8.64 12.83
C VAL A 282 -4.22 7.62 11.77
N PRO A 283 -4.91 6.51 12.13
CA PRO A 283 -5.32 5.53 11.13
C PRO A 283 -6.33 6.09 10.11
N ALA A 284 -7.04 7.17 10.44
CA ALA A 284 -7.98 7.82 9.52
C ALA A 284 -7.28 8.81 8.56
N GLY A 285 -6.07 9.27 8.89
CA GLY A 285 -5.28 10.15 8.03
C GLY A 285 -4.38 9.40 7.06
N ILE A 286 -3.88 8.22 7.45
CA ILE A 286 -3.07 7.37 6.56
C ILE A 286 -3.98 6.62 5.59
N ASN A 287 -3.60 6.59 4.31
CA ASN A 287 -4.33 5.85 3.28
C ASN A 287 -3.81 4.42 3.16
N TYR A 288 -4.51 3.47 3.80
CA TYR A 288 -4.17 2.06 3.78
C TYR A 288 -4.76 1.30 2.58
N VAL A 289 -3.96 0.37 2.05
CA VAL A 289 -4.35 -0.69 1.12
C VAL A 289 -3.73 -1.99 1.64
N TYR A 290 -4.56 -2.91 2.12
CA TYR A 290 -4.12 -4.13 2.81
C TYR A 290 -3.17 -3.82 3.97
N SER A 291 -1.94 -4.36 3.95
CA SER A 291 -0.91 -4.15 4.98
C SER A 291 0.00 -2.95 4.71
N LYS A 292 -0.25 -2.19 3.63
CA LYS A 292 0.55 -1.04 3.22
C LYS A 292 -0.24 0.25 3.45
N GLY A 293 0.44 1.34 3.76
CA GLY A 293 -0.15 2.66 3.91
C GLY A 293 0.73 3.75 3.31
N ILE A 294 0.10 4.81 2.81
CA ILE A 294 0.79 6.02 2.35
C ILE A 294 0.15 7.24 3.00
N PHE A 295 1.00 8.17 3.44
CA PHE A 295 0.62 9.50 3.87
C PHE A 295 1.60 10.51 3.28
N ILE A 296 1.08 11.60 2.74
CA ILE A 296 1.89 12.68 2.18
C ILE A 296 1.84 13.86 3.14
N ASN A 297 2.97 14.13 3.80
CA ASN A 297 3.09 15.23 4.75
C ASN A 297 3.51 16.51 4.01
N ASP A 298 2.56 17.13 3.32
CA ASP A 298 2.70 18.50 2.80
C ASP A 298 2.39 19.50 3.91
N ASN A 299 3.44 20.00 4.56
CA ASN A 299 3.32 20.95 5.66
C ASN A 299 3.22 22.42 5.20
N SER A 300 2.96 22.69 3.92
CA SER A 300 2.86 24.06 3.41
C SER A 300 1.64 24.82 3.96
N ASN A 301 0.53 24.13 4.22
CA ASN A 301 -0.68 24.59 4.93
C ASN A 301 -1.65 23.41 5.10
N ILE A 302 -2.63 23.56 5.98
CA ILE A 302 -3.59 22.49 6.31
C ILE A 302 -4.45 22.10 5.12
N ASP A 303 -4.89 23.06 4.31
CA ASP A 303 -5.69 22.77 3.11
C ASP A 303 -4.92 21.88 2.12
N SER A 304 -3.64 22.18 1.88
CA SER A 304 -2.73 21.35 1.06
C SER A 304 -2.65 19.92 1.59
N LEU A 305 -2.36 19.79 2.89
CA LEU A 305 -2.20 18.52 3.58
C LEU A 305 -3.46 17.63 3.47
N ILE A 306 -4.63 18.22 3.67
CA ILE A 306 -5.91 17.51 3.59
C ILE A 306 -6.19 17.12 2.14
N ASN A 307 -6.15 18.09 1.22
CA ASN A 307 -6.52 17.89 -0.18
C ASN A 307 -5.67 16.80 -0.84
N ILE A 308 -4.35 16.81 -0.66
CA ILE A 308 -3.48 15.81 -1.28
C ILE A 308 -3.80 14.40 -0.78
N ASN A 309 -4.02 14.23 0.54
CA ASN A 309 -4.32 12.91 1.11
C ASN A 309 -5.75 12.45 0.78
N GLN A 310 -6.71 13.35 0.59
CA GLN A 310 -8.03 13.02 0.06
C GLN A 310 -7.95 12.55 -1.40
N LYS A 311 -7.16 13.22 -2.26
CA LYS A 311 -6.95 12.77 -3.64
C LYS A 311 -6.34 11.37 -3.70
N VAL A 312 -5.30 11.11 -2.90
CA VAL A 312 -4.70 9.76 -2.79
C VAL A 312 -5.74 8.73 -2.37
N ARG A 313 -6.58 9.07 -1.38
CA ARG A 313 -7.66 8.21 -0.90
C ARG A 313 -8.63 7.87 -2.02
N ASP A 314 -9.11 8.87 -2.74
CA ASP A 314 -10.14 8.70 -3.75
C ASP A 314 -9.62 7.88 -4.94
N GLU A 315 -8.37 8.09 -5.35
CA GLU A 315 -7.72 7.26 -6.38
C GLU A 315 -7.54 5.80 -5.94
N ILE A 316 -7.17 5.55 -4.68
CA ILE A 316 -7.11 4.19 -4.11
C ILE A 316 -8.50 3.51 -4.12
N LEU A 317 -9.57 4.26 -3.85
CA LEU A 317 -10.93 3.72 -3.77
C LEU A 317 -11.57 3.51 -5.15
N LYS A 318 -11.19 4.29 -6.18
CA LYS A 318 -11.67 4.16 -7.57
C LYS A 318 -11.21 2.86 -8.22
N GLU A 319 -9.97 2.43 -7.99
CA GLU A 319 -9.44 1.22 -8.61
C GLU A 319 -9.89 -0.01 -7.80
N HIS A 320 -10.94 -0.70 -8.27
CA HIS A 320 -11.42 -1.98 -7.72
C HIS A 320 -10.45 -3.17 -7.91
N GLU A 321 -9.26 -2.93 -8.46
CA GLU A 321 -8.28 -3.98 -8.70
C GLU A 321 -7.54 -4.37 -7.41
N THR A 322 -7.15 -5.64 -7.32
CA THR A 322 -6.53 -6.28 -6.16
C THR A 322 -5.00 -6.24 -6.27
N ASN A 323 -4.37 -5.07 -6.35
CA ASN A 323 -2.92 -5.02 -6.50
C ASN A 323 -2.20 -3.96 -5.66
N ASN A 324 -1.06 -4.33 -5.09
CA ASN A 324 -0.25 -3.45 -4.23
C ASN A 324 0.39 -2.27 -5.02
N SER A 325 0.45 -2.35 -6.35
CA SER A 325 0.90 -1.26 -7.23
C SER A 325 0.00 -0.03 -7.20
N LEU A 326 -1.23 -0.15 -6.68
CA LEU A 326 -2.24 0.90 -6.63
C LEU A 326 -1.83 2.07 -5.75
N THR A 327 -1.20 1.82 -4.59
CA THR A 327 -0.90 2.90 -3.64
C THR A 327 0.10 3.90 -4.21
N TYR A 328 1.14 3.41 -4.90
CA TYR A 328 2.10 4.29 -5.55
C TYR A 328 1.53 5.00 -6.77
N ARG A 329 0.66 4.33 -7.53
CA ARG A 329 0.02 4.94 -8.68
C ARG A 329 -0.92 6.07 -8.25
N ALA A 330 -1.78 5.82 -7.27
CA ALA A 330 -2.66 6.81 -6.67
C ALA A 330 -1.88 8.00 -6.11
N MET A 331 -0.75 7.74 -5.44
CA MET A 331 0.17 8.76 -4.96
C MET A 331 0.72 9.63 -6.11
N ILE A 332 1.21 9.02 -7.19
CA ILE A 332 1.74 9.75 -8.35
C ILE A 332 0.64 10.61 -9.00
N ILE A 333 -0.57 10.07 -9.18
CA ILE A 333 -1.70 10.81 -9.76
C ILE A 333 -2.06 12.02 -8.87
N ALA A 334 -2.20 11.83 -7.56
CA ALA A 334 -2.52 12.90 -6.63
C ALA A 334 -1.46 14.02 -6.63
N LEU A 335 -0.17 13.64 -6.63
CA LEU A 335 0.95 14.58 -6.70
C LEU A 335 0.97 15.35 -8.03
N GLU A 336 0.67 14.70 -9.16
CA GLU A 336 0.66 15.35 -10.48
C GLU A 336 -0.39 16.45 -10.58
N GLU A 337 -1.61 16.20 -10.10
CA GLU A 337 -2.67 17.20 -10.13
C GLU A 337 -2.33 18.39 -9.24
N GLU A 338 -1.79 18.15 -8.05
CA GLU A 338 -1.49 19.23 -7.12
C GLU A 338 -0.34 20.13 -7.62
N ILE A 339 0.67 19.54 -8.28
CA ILE A 339 1.76 20.29 -8.96
C ILE A 339 1.26 21.18 -10.08
N ASN A 340 0.25 20.76 -10.84
CA ASN A 340 -0.32 21.57 -11.91
C ASN A 340 -1.15 22.75 -11.37
N ASP A 341 -1.73 22.60 -10.17
CA ASP A 341 -2.60 23.60 -9.54
C ASP A 341 -1.82 24.66 -8.73
N LYS A 342 -0.53 24.44 -8.40
CA LYS A 342 0.24 25.34 -7.53
C LYS A 342 1.67 25.60 -8.01
N VAL A 343 1.98 26.88 -8.24
CA VAL A 343 3.35 27.44 -8.34
C VAL A 343 4.13 27.32 -7.00
N LYS A 344 3.48 26.89 -5.91
CA LYS A 344 4.03 26.87 -4.53
C LYS A 344 5.08 25.79 -4.22
N TYR A 345 5.32 24.81 -5.08
CA TYR A 345 6.35 23.76 -4.83
C TYR A 345 7.79 24.25 -4.97
N GLU A 346 8.01 25.55 -5.18
CA GLU A 346 9.36 26.11 -5.33
C GLU A 346 10.19 26.06 -4.04
N LEU A 347 9.60 25.78 -2.86
CA LEU A 347 10.30 25.91 -1.57
C LEU A 347 10.17 24.74 -0.57
N SER A 348 9.33 23.71 -0.80
CA SER A 348 9.13 22.62 0.17
C SER A 348 9.35 21.21 -0.41
N ASP A 349 10.23 20.46 0.24
CA ASP A 349 10.44 19.04 0.06
C ASP A 349 9.26 18.27 0.69
N ILE A 350 8.47 17.55 -0.12
CA ILE A 350 7.31 16.81 0.37
C ILE A 350 7.80 15.53 1.08
N GLN A 351 7.42 15.33 2.34
CA GLN A 351 7.74 14.11 3.05
C GLN A 351 6.68 13.03 2.79
N LEU A 352 7.08 11.98 2.07
CA LEU A 352 6.29 10.78 1.90
C LEU A 352 6.55 9.81 3.06
N VAL A 353 5.48 9.45 3.75
CA VAL A 353 5.48 8.41 4.79
C VAL A 353 4.84 7.15 4.23
N ARG A 354 5.60 6.05 4.24
CA ARG A 354 5.13 4.73 3.84
C ARG A 354 5.05 3.83 5.07
N TYR A 355 3.92 3.18 5.26
CA TYR A 355 3.74 2.11 6.22
C TYR A 355 3.80 0.77 5.50
N ASP A 356 4.74 -0.09 5.86
CA ASP A 356 4.94 -1.40 5.23
C ASP A 356 5.52 -2.36 6.27
N GLU A 357 4.95 -3.56 6.40
CA GLU A 357 5.38 -4.59 7.36
C GLU A 357 5.57 -4.06 8.80
N GLU A 358 4.57 -3.32 9.30
CA GLU A 358 4.56 -2.72 10.66
C GLU A 358 5.68 -1.68 10.91
N LYS A 359 6.26 -1.12 9.84
CA LYS A 359 7.33 -0.11 9.91
C LYS A 359 7.00 1.10 9.07
N TYR A 360 7.42 2.27 9.57
CA TYR A 360 7.43 3.50 8.80
C TYR A 360 8.74 3.64 8.01
N ARG A 361 8.62 4.04 6.74
CA ARG A 361 9.73 4.42 5.86
C ARG A 361 9.46 5.82 5.32
N PHE A 362 10.50 6.64 5.30
CA PHE A 362 10.40 8.05 4.91
C PHE A 362 11.15 8.28 3.60
N ASN A 363 10.54 9.06 2.72
CA ASN A 363 11.18 9.56 1.51
C ASN A 363 10.90 11.05 1.38
N ILE A 364 11.89 11.79 0.89
CA ILE A 364 11.73 13.19 0.54
C ILE A 364 11.53 13.27 -0.97
N LEU A 365 10.38 13.78 -1.38
CA LEU A 365 10.03 13.96 -2.78
C LEU A 365 10.38 15.38 -3.20
N SER A 366 11.59 15.54 -3.76
CA SER A 366 12.00 16.80 -4.36
C SER A 366 11.25 17.06 -5.67
N LYS A 367 11.15 18.33 -6.08
CA LYS A 367 10.58 18.74 -7.37
C LYS A 367 11.17 17.96 -8.55
N LYS A 368 12.49 17.78 -8.57
CA LYS A 368 13.20 17.01 -9.60
C LYS A 368 12.74 15.56 -9.67
N LEU A 369 12.58 14.91 -8.51
CA LEU A 369 12.11 13.54 -8.43
C LEU A 369 10.66 13.41 -8.91
N LEU A 370 9.80 14.37 -8.56
CA LEU A 370 8.41 14.42 -9.03
C LEU A 370 8.34 14.59 -10.55
N GLU A 371 9.19 15.45 -11.14
CA GLU A 371 9.32 15.59 -12.59
C GLU A 371 9.79 14.30 -13.28
N VAL A 372 10.72 13.56 -12.66
CA VAL A 372 11.16 12.24 -13.14
C VAL A 372 10.00 11.24 -13.14
N LEU A 373 9.23 11.17 -12.06
CA LEU A 373 8.07 10.26 -11.96
C LEU A 373 7.02 10.61 -13.02
N ARG A 374 6.67 11.90 -13.16
CA ARG A 374 5.71 12.39 -14.15
C ARG A 374 6.14 12.08 -15.58
N SER A 375 7.37 12.46 -15.95
CA SER A 375 7.90 12.21 -17.29
C SER A 375 8.12 10.73 -17.60
N SER A 376 8.11 9.87 -16.58
CA SER A 376 8.27 8.42 -16.66
C SER A 376 6.96 7.64 -16.62
N ARG A 377 5.80 8.30 -16.51
CA ARG A 377 4.49 7.67 -16.31
C ARG A 377 4.19 6.54 -17.29
N ASP A 378 4.34 6.77 -18.59
CA ASP A 378 4.04 5.76 -19.60
C ASP A 378 4.96 4.54 -19.50
N ASP A 379 6.24 4.77 -19.17
CA ASP A 379 7.21 3.68 -19.00
C ASP A 379 6.97 2.91 -17.71
N LEU A 380 6.58 3.61 -16.63
CA LEU A 380 6.19 3.01 -15.36
C LEU A 380 4.93 2.15 -15.51
N ASN A 381 3.92 2.64 -16.24
CA ASN A 381 2.67 1.91 -16.47
C ASN A 381 2.89 0.56 -17.16
N LYS A 382 3.87 0.47 -18.07
CA LYS A 382 4.25 -0.79 -18.74
C LYS A 382 4.80 -1.83 -17.75
N LEU A 383 5.27 -1.42 -16.57
CA LEU A 383 5.88 -2.30 -15.57
C LEU A 383 4.87 -2.87 -14.56
N ILE A 384 3.64 -2.35 -14.50
CA ILE A 384 2.65 -2.69 -13.45
C ILE A 384 2.43 -4.21 -13.33
N LYS A 385 2.26 -4.89 -14.47
CA LYS A 385 1.96 -6.33 -14.54
C LYS A 385 3.20 -7.19 -14.73
N THR A 386 4.36 -6.72 -14.27
CA THR A 386 5.66 -7.37 -14.49
C THR A 386 6.33 -7.71 -13.16
N GLY A 387 7.06 -8.82 -13.13
CA GLY A 387 7.69 -9.28 -11.90
C GLY A 387 8.70 -10.40 -12.13
N PHE A 388 9.27 -10.89 -11.04
CA PHE A 388 10.16 -12.03 -11.07
C PHE A 388 10.09 -12.84 -9.78
N ASN A 389 10.40 -14.13 -9.88
CA ASN A 389 10.57 -14.98 -8.71
C ASN A 389 12.05 -15.00 -8.32
N GLU A 390 12.31 -14.87 -7.03
CA GLU A 390 13.63 -15.14 -6.47
C GLU A 390 13.46 -16.01 -5.24
N ILE A 391 14.09 -17.18 -5.29
CA ILE A 391 13.89 -18.25 -4.30
C ILE A 391 12.42 -18.68 -4.32
N ASN A 392 11.60 -18.21 -3.39
CA ASN A 392 10.17 -18.52 -3.26
C ASN A 392 9.33 -17.24 -3.05
N THR A 393 9.86 -16.09 -3.45
CA THR A 393 9.20 -14.79 -3.29
C THR A 393 9.04 -14.14 -4.65
N TYR A 394 7.82 -13.68 -4.92
CA TYR A 394 7.51 -12.88 -6.10
C TYR A 394 7.79 -11.40 -5.81
N PHE A 395 8.53 -10.76 -6.70
CA PHE A 395 8.83 -9.33 -6.65
C PHE A 395 8.19 -8.64 -7.85
N ASN A 396 7.40 -7.59 -7.59
CA ASN A 396 6.84 -6.75 -8.64
C ASN A 396 7.88 -5.71 -9.09
N ILE A 397 8.16 -5.64 -10.41
CA ILE A 397 9.21 -4.75 -10.93
C ILE A 397 8.82 -3.28 -10.80
N TYR A 398 7.55 -2.93 -10.98
CA TYR A 398 7.08 -1.55 -10.81
C TYR A 398 7.33 -1.03 -9.40
N GLU A 399 6.99 -1.83 -8.37
CA GLU A 399 7.26 -1.47 -6.97
C GLU A 399 8.75 -1.30 -6.68
N GLU A 400 9.59 -2.21 -7.17
CA GLU A 400 11.04 -2.15 -6.97
C GLU A 400 11.69 -0.95 -7.69
N VAL A 401 11.25 -0.64 -8.91
CA VAL A 401 11.70 0.56 -9.66
C VAL A 401 11.35 1.82 -8.89
N LEU A 402 10.10 1.95 -8.44
CA LEU A 402 9.66 3.12 -7.69
C LEU A 402 10.41 3.28 -6.37
N LYS A 403 10.54 2.19 -5.60
CA LYS A 403 11.29 2.20 -4.34
C LYS A 403 12.71 2.71 -4.54
N LYS A 404 13.39 2.27 -5.59
CA LYS A 404 14.75 2.73 -5.93
C LYS A 404 14.79 4.21 -6.29
N ILE A 405 13.92 4.65 -7.19
CA ILE A 405 13.86 6.05 -7.61
C ILE A 405 13.56 6.99 -6.42
N MET A 406 12.60 6.62 -5.57
CA MET A 406 12.28 7.38 -4.34
C MET A 406 13.40 7.39 -3.30
N ASN A 407 14.28 6.39 -3.31
CA ASN A 407 15.47 6.35 -2.47
C ASN A 407 16.67 7.09 -3.11
N GLY A 408 16.50 7.70 -4.28
CA GLY A 408 17.60 8.35 -5.01
C GLY A 408 18.58 7.34 -5.65
N GLU A 409 18.16 6.09 -5.85
CA GLU A 409 18.97 5.05 -6.47
C GLU A 409 18.73 4.97 -7.98
N ASN A 410 19.82 4.90 -8.76
CA ASN A 410 19.73 4.54 -10.18
C ASN A 410 19.38 3.04 -10.35
N LEU A 411 18.93 2.68 -11.55
CA LEU A 411 18.42 1.35 -11.88
C LEU A 411 19.46 0.40 -12.47
N PHE A 412 20.72 0.79 -12.65
CA PHE A 412 21.72 -0.02 -13.36
C PHE A 412 21.91 -1.41 -12.76
N LEU A 413 22.07 -1.49 -11.44
CA LEU A 413 22.22 -2.79 -10.75
C LEU A 413 20.97 -3.65 -10.87
N PHE A 414 19.79 -3.02 -10.88
CA PHE A 414 18.54 -3.76 -11.01
C PHE A 414 18.34 -4.28 -12.44
N ILE A 415 18.62 -3.45 -13.44
CA ILE A 415 18.64 -3.85 -14.85
C ILE A 415 19.62 -5.00 -15.08
N HIS A 416 20.83 -4.93 -14.50
CA HIS A 416 21.80 -6.01 -14.56
C HIS A 416 21.26 -7.32 -13.96
N LYS A 417 20.62 -7.25 -12.78
CA LYS A 417 20.02 -8.41 -12.11
C LYS A 417 18.98 -9.06 -13.00
N LEU A 418 18.08 -8.27 -13.60
CA LEU A 418 17.03 -8.79 -14.48
C LEU A 418 17.62 -9.39 -15.77
N LEU A 419 18.56 -8.72 -16.44
CA LEU A 419 19.24 -9.30 -17.62
C LEU A 419 19.92 -10.63 -17.29
N SER A 420 20.57 -10.72 -16.13
CA SER A 420 21.21 -11.96 -15.66
C SER A 420 20.17 -13.05 -15.37
N LEU A 421 19.05 -12.69 -14.73
CA LEU A 421 17.95 -13.62 -14.45
C LEU A 421 17.35 -14.18 -15.73
N LYS A 422 17.13 -13.35 -16.76
CA LYS A 422 16.61 -13.79 -18.06
C LYS A 422 17.53 -14.82 -18.73
N LEU A 423 18.85 -14.70 -18.55
CA LEU A 423 19.84 -15.65 -19.07
C LEU A 423 19.91 -16.94 -18.25
N SER A 424 19.86 -16.86 -16.91
CA SER A 424 20.11 -18.00 -16.03
C SER A 424 18.84 -18.80 -15.71
N LYS A 425 17.71 -18.10 -15.49
CA LYS A 425 16.43 -18.65 -15.00
C LYS A 425 15.23 -17.97 -15.69
N PRO A 426 15.02 -18.18 -17.00
CA PRO A 426 13.97 -17.50 -17.76
C PRO A 426 12.55 -17.79 -17.26
N VAL A 427 12.31 -18.95 -16.62
CA VAL A 427 11.01 -19.33 -16.04
C VAL A 427 10.61 -18.42 -14.88
N ASP A 428 11.59 -17.89 -14.16
CA ASP A 428 11.37 -16.98 -13.04
C ASP A 428 11.21 -15.52 -13.48
N ALA A 429 11.36 -15.23 -14.78
CA ALA A 429 11.36 -13.87 -15.33
C ALA A 429 10.04 -13.53 -16.04
N HIS A 430 9.09 -12.98 -15.28
CA HIS A 430 7.76 -12.56 -15.75
C HIS A 430 7.79 -11.14 -16.35
N TYR A 431 8.66 -10.92 -17.34
CA TYR A 431 8.80 -9.66 -18.07
C TYR A 431 9.49 -9.87 -19.44
N LYS A 432 9.39 -8.86 -20.31
CA LYS A 432 9.97 -8.83 -21.66
C LYS A 432 11.12 -7.82 -21.76
N MET A 433 11.96 -7.92 -22.78
CA MET A 433 13.05 -6.96 -23.05
C MET A 433 12.52 -5.53 -23.27
N SER A 434 11.31 -5.37 -23.81
CA SER A 434 10.65 -4.07 -23.91
C SER A 434 10.40 -3.39 -22.56
N HIS A 435 10.19 -4.18 -21.50
CA HIS A 435 10.06 -3.67 -20.13
C HIS A 435 11.42 -3.20 -19.59
N LEU A 436 12.50 -3.94 -19.85
CA LEU A 436 13.85 -3.49 -19.48
C LEU A 436 14.26 -2.22 -20.22
N LYS A 437 13.88 -2.08 -21.48
CA LYS A 437 14.07 -0.85 -22.24
C LYS A 437 13.31 0.33 -21.62
N SER A 438 12.08 0.09 -21.16
CA SER A 438 11.29 1.08 -20.40
C SER A 438 12.03 1.48 -19.11
N MET A 439 12.60 0.51 -18.37
CA MET A 439 13.44 0.79 -17.20
C MET A 439 14.68 1.63 -17.54
N MET A 440 15.31 1.39 -18.69
CA MET A 440 16.46 2.20 -19.13
C MET A 440 16.05 3.65 -19.42
N TYR A 441 14.90 3.89 -20.06
CA TYR A 441 14.38 5.25 -20.26
C TYR A 441 14.08 5.95 -18.95
N ILE A 442 13.47 5.25 -18.00
CA ILE A 442 13.22 5.77 -16.65
C ILE A 442 14.55 6.13 -15.98
N ASN A 443 15.57 5.27 -16.08
CA ASN A 443 16.88 5.51 -15.49
C ASN A 443 17.57 6.75 -16.10
N ILE A 444 17.51 6.96 -17.42
CA ILE A 444 18.06 8.17 -18.04
C ILE A 444 17.33 9.41 -17.53
N LYS A 445 15.99 9.39 -17.48
CA LYS A 445 15.20 10.52 -16.97
C LYS A 445 15.60 10.82 -15.52
N PHE A 446 15.76 9.79 -14.71
CA PHE A 446 16.24 9.90 -13.33
C PHE A 446 17.62 10.57 -13.27
N LEU A 447 18.62 10.03 -13.98
CA LEU A 447 19.99 10.56 -14.00
C LEU A 447 20.05 12.03 -14.45
N LYS A 448 19.21 12.42 -15.42
CA LYS A 448 19.04 13.82 -15.83
C LYS A 448 18.43 14.66 -14.72
N GLY A 449 17.34 14.20 -14.12
CA GLY A 449 16.64 14.90 -13.04
C GLY A 449 17.53 15.18 -11.83
N VAL A 450 18.40 14.24 -11.47
CA VAL A 450 19.35 14.43 -10.35
C VAL A 450 20.67 15.11 -10.74
N GLY A 451 20.87 15.44 -12.02
CA GLY A 451 22.02 16.21 -12.51
C GLY A 451 23.30 15.40 -12.77
N PHE A 452 23.23 14.06 -12.82
CA PHE A 452 24.39 13.24 -13.22
C PHE A 452 24.67 13.29 -14.72
N VAL A 453 23.68 13.69 -15.52
CA VAL A 453 23.76 13.65 -16.99
C VAL A 453 23.02 14.84 -17.60
N GLU A 454 23.70 15.60 -18.46
CA GLU A 454 23.05 16.64 -19.27
C GLU A 454 22.73 16.16 -20.70
N ASN A 455 23.60 15.33 -21.29
CA ASN A 455 23.67 15.16 -22.76
C ASN A 455 23.38 13.74 -23.30
N ILE A 456 22.76 12.83 -22.52
CA ILE A 456 22.36 11.51 -23.08
C ILE A 456 21.04 11.64 -23.85
N GLU A 457 21.08 11.48 -25.16
CA GLU A 457 19.88 11.41 -26.02
C GLU A 457 19.14 10.08 -25.82
N LYS A 458 17.79 10.11 -25.83
CA LYS A 458 16.97 8.89 -25.66
C LYS A 458 17.23 7.86 -26.78
N ASP A 459 17.50 8.34 -27.99
CA ASP A 459 17.75 7.52 -29.18
C ASP A 459 18.98 6.60 -29.03
N ILE A 460 19.85 6.89 -28.06
CA ILE A 460 21.02 6.06 -27.77
C ILE A 460 20.62 4.65 -27.31
N ILE A 461 19.53 4.51 -26.56
CA ILE A 461 19.01 3.21 -26.10
C ILE A 461 18.53 2.41 -27.31
N ASP A 462 17.72 3.03 -28.18
CA ASP A 462 17.21 2.41 -29.39
C ASP A 462 18.31 1.96 -30.33
N SER A 463 19.29 2.84 -30.55
CA SER A 463 20.44 2.57 -31.41
C SER A 463 21.26 1.40 -30.88
N ALA A 464 21.64 1.42 -29.60
CA ALA A 464 22.40 0.35 -28.97
C ALA A 464 21.65 -0.99 -28.98
N ASN A 465 20.35 -0.96 -28.67
CA ASN A 465 19.50 -2.16 -28.69
C ASN A 465 19.40 -2.77 -30.09
N LYS A 466 19.23 -1.94 -31.13
CA LYS A 466 19.24 -2.38 -32.53
C LYS A 466 20.58 -3.02 -32.93
N GLN A 467 21.71 -2.48 -32.47
CA GLN A 467 23.02 -3.09 -32.72
C GLN A 467 23.15 -4.47 -32.04
N GLY A 468 22.60 -4.63 -30.83
CA GLY A 468 22.54 -5.93 -30.16
C GLY A 468 21.71 -6.95 -30.93
N TYR A 469 20.52 -6.52 -31.39
CA TYR A 469 19.65 -7.34 -32.25
C TYR A 469 20.34 -7.74 -33.56
N PHE A 470 20.99 -6.78 -34.24
CA PHE A 470 21.74 -7.04 -35.46
C PHE A 470 22.83 -8.10 -35.23
N LEU A 471 23.63 -7.95 -34.17
CA LEU A 471 24.67 -8.91 -33.84
C LEU A 471 24.07 -10.30 -33.57
N ARG A 472 22.96 -10.39 -32.84
CA ARG A 472 22.24 -11.64 -32.62
C ARG A 472 21.86 -12.32 -33.93
N THR A 473 21.23 -11.59 -34.85
CA THR A 473 20.80 -12.11 -36.15
C THR A 473 21.98 -12.63 -36.98
N GLU A 474 23.12 -11.94 -36.97
CA GLU A 474 24.33 -12.42 -37.66
C GLU A 474 24.89 -13.73 -37.06
N TYR A 475 24.79 -13.91 -35.74
CA TYR A 475 25.16 -15.18 -35.09
C TYR A 475 24.15 -16.30 -35.40
N GLU A 476 22.86 -16.01 -35.46
CA GLU A 476 21.80 -16.95 -35.85
C GLU A 476 21.96 -17.40 -37.31
N ASN A 477 22.24 -16.46 -38.22
CA ASN A 477 22.52 -16.76 -39.63
C ASN A 477 23.74 -17.68 -39.83
N ARG A 478 24.63 -17.73 -38.82
CA ARG A 478 25.83 -18.58 -38.78
C ARG A 478 25.65 -19.83 -37.92
N ASN A 479 24.42 -20.17 -37.51
CA ASN A 479 24.10 -21.29 -36.62
C ASN A 479 24.94 -21.31 -35.33
N SER A 480 25.22 -20.13 -34.77
CA SER A 480 26.06 -19.93 -33.60
C SER A 480 25.31 -19.24 -32.45
N GLU A 481 23.97 -19.38 -32.40
CA GLU A 481 23.16 -18.76 -31.34
C GLU A 481 23.50 -19.26 -29.94
N ASN A 482 24.02 -20.49 -29.81
CA ASN A 482 24.44 -21.08 -28.54
C ASN A 482 25.59 -20.31 -27.86
N LYS A 483 26.39 -19.55 -28.63
CA LYS A 483 27.49 -18.72 -28.09
C LYS A 483 27.00 -17.44 -27.44
N ILE A 484 25.79 -16.99 -27.79
CA ILE A 484 25.24 -15.68 -27.37
C ILE A 484 25.13 -15.59 -25.85
N GLY A 485 24.66 -16.64 -25.18
CA GLY A 485 24.55 -16.66 -23.72
C GLY A 485 25.90 -16.37 -23.02
N GLY A 486 26.97 -17.03 -23.44
CA GLY A 486 28.32 -16.82 -22.90
C GLY A 486 28.89 -15.43 -23.23
N ILE A 487 28.56 -14.88 -24.40
CA ILE A 487 28.91 -13.49 -24.75
C ILE A 487 28.19 -12.52 -23.81
N CYS A 488 26.87 -12.66 -23.63
CA CYS A 488 26.08 -11.81 -22.74
C CYS A 488 26.62 -11.83 -21.31
N TYR A 489 26.97 -12.99 -20.75
CA TYR A 489 27.56 -13.06 -19.40
C TYR A 489 28.87 -12.28 -19.27
N ARG A 490 29.77 -12.37 -20.26
CA ARG A 490 31.03 -11.61 -20.25
C ARG A 490 30.78 -10.10 -20.35
N LEU A 491 29.87 -9.69 -21.23
CA LEU A 491 29.48 -8.27 -21.36
C LEU A 491 28.83 -7.75 -20.06
N LEU A 492 27.91 -8.50 -19.46
CA LEU A 492 27.27 -8.14 -18.19
C LEU A 492 28.27 -8.01 -17.05
N ASN A 493 29.28 -8.88 -16.99
CA ASN A 493 30.36 -8.79 -16.00
C ASN A 493 31.18 -7.51 -16.18
N GLY A 494 31.58 -7.19 -17.42
CA GLY A 494 32.27 -5.93 -17.72
C GLY A 494 31.44 -4.70 -17.32
N LEU A 495 30.13 -4.72 -17.56
CA LEU A 495 29.23 -3.63 -17.16
C LEU A 495 29.10 -3.50 -15.63
N LYS A 496 29.00 -4.63 -14.92
CA LYS A 496 28.88 -4.65 -13.46
C LYS A 496 30.14 -4.13 -12.76
N THR A 497 31.31 -4.51 -13.26
CA THR A 497 32.61 -4.10 -12.69
C THR A 497 33.15 -2.80 -13.29
N ASN A 498 32.38 -2.16 -14.17
CA ASN A 498 32.79 -0.94 -14.89
C ASN A 498 34.09 -1.12 -15.71
N ASN A 499 34.37 -2.33 -16.17
CA ASN A 499 35.57 -2.67 -16.94
C ASN A 499 35.29 -2.47 -18.45
N LYS A 500 35.63 -1.27 -18.95
CA LYS A 500 35.45 -0.87 -20.35
C LYS A 500 36.33 -1.69 -21.30
N ASP A 501 37.56 -2.02 -20.90
CA ASP A 501 38.49 -2.79 -21.73
C ASP A 501 37.97 -4.20 -22.00
N MET A 502 37.58 -4.92 -20.95
CA MET A 502 36.97 -6.25 -21.06
C MET A 502 35.72 -6.22 -21.94
N PHE A 503 34.88 -5.19 -21.79
CA PHE A 503 33.69 -5.06 -22.61
C PHE A 503 34.04 -4.85 -24.08
N MET A 504 34.96 -3.93 -24.38
CA MET A 504 35.39 -3.62 -25.74
C MET A 504 36.11 -4.79 -26.40
N ASP A 505 36.93 -5.54 -25.67
CA ASP A 505 37.57 -6.77 -26.17
C ASP A 505 36.53 -7.80 -26.62
N VAL A 506 35.46 -7.99 -25.84
CA VAL A 506 34.38 -8.89 -26.22
C VAL A 506 33.65 -8.38 -27.46
N ILE A 507 33.35 -7.07 -27.54
CA ILE A 507 32.71 -6.45 -28.71
C ILE A 507 33.57 -6.62 -29.97
N MET A 508 34.85 -6.27 -29.92
CA MET A 508 35.77 -6.40 -31.06
C MET A 508 35.85 -7.83 -31.56
N ASN A 509 35.97 -8.80 -30.65
CA ASN A 509 35.98 -10.22 -31.01
C ASN A 509 34.67 -10.68 -31.67
N CYS A 510 33.51 -10.19 -31.21
CA CYS A 510 32.23 -10.52 -31.82
C CYS A 510 32.11 -9.95 -33.24
N TYR A 511 32.50 -8.68 -33.45
CA TYR A 511 32.45 -8.04 -34.76
C TYR A 511 33.49 -8.60 -35.74
N LEU A 512 34.67 -8.99 -35.25
CA LEU A 512 35.67 -9.73 -36.02
C LEU A 512 35.12 -11.09 -36.48
N TYR A 513 34.45 -11.84 -35.59
CA TYR A 513 33.84 -13.12 -35.92
C TYR A 513 32.79 -13.03 -37.04
N ILE A 514 31.96 -11.98 -37.01
CA ILE A 514 30.96 -11.74 -38.08
C ILE A 514 31.53 -10.99 -39.29
N GLY A 515 32.80 -10.59 -39.28
CA GLY A 515 33.44 -9.87 -40.38
C GLY A 515 32.81 -8.51 -40.66
N LYS A 516 32.34 -7.79 -39.64
CA LYS A 516 31.72 -6.46 -39.76
C LYS A 516 32.51 -5.44 -38.93
N THR A 517 32.34 -4.16 -39.25
CA THR A 517 32.96 -3.06 -38.50
C THR A 517 32.23 -2.81 -37.18
N VAL A 518 32.99 -2.42 -36.15
CA VAL A 518 32.41 -2.05 -34.84
C VAL A 518 31.60 -0.75 -34.99
N PRO A 519 30.33 -0.70 -34.58
CA PRO A 519 29.50 0.48 -34.69
C PRO A 519 30.01 1.65 -33.85
N LYS A 520 29.86 2.88 -34.37
CA LYS A 520 30.29 4.11 -33.69
C LYS A 520 29.63 4.34 -32.32
N ILE A 521 28.48 3.71 -32.05
CA ILE A 521 27.78 3.81 -30.76
C ILE A 521 28.66 3.37 -29.58
N PHE A 522 29.65 2.51 -29.80
CA PHE A 522 30.58 2.08 -28.76
C PHE A 522 31.66 3.13 -28.45
N ILE A 523 31.92 4.09 -29.34
CA ILE A 523 32.76 5.25 -29.03
C ILE A 523 32.03 6.16 -28.04
N GLU A 524 30.72 6.35 -28.23
CA GLU A 524 29.86 7.09 -27.30
C GLU A 524 29.84 6.45 -25.90
N ALA A 525 29.91 5.11 -25.84
CA ALA A 525 29.94 4.35 -24.59
C ALA A 525 31.19 4.66 -23.76
N LEU A 526 32.29 5.08 -24.37
CA LEU A 526 33.54 5.35 -23.65
C LEU A 526 33.60 6.75 -23.02
N LYS A 527 32.69 7.66 -23.39
CA LYS A 527 32.70 9.06 -22.94
C LYS A 527 32.47 9.22 -21.43
N SER A 528 31.65 8.37 -20.82
CA SER A 528 31.37 8.38 -19.38
C SER A 528 30.93 7.01 -18.89
N ASP A 529 30.89 6.81 -17.57
CA ASP A 529 30.45 5.54 -16.97
C ASP A 529 28.93 5.34 -17.14
N GLU A 530 28.16 6.42 -17.11
CA GLU A 530 26.73 6.44 -17.35
C GLU A 530 26.42 6.08 -18.81
N ASN A 531 27.17 6.63 -19.77
CA ASN A 531 27.06 6.26 -21.18
C ASN A 531 27.42 4.79 -21.37
N PHE A 532 28.53 4.36 -20.78
CA PHE A 532 29.00 2.98 -20.85
C PHE A 532 27.92 1.99 -20.40
N LYS A 533 27.35 2.22 -19.22
CA LYS A 533 26.31 1.35 -18.66
C LYS A 533 25.01 1.45 -19.45
N THR A 534 24.59 2.64 -19.85
CA THR A 534 23.35 2.86 -20.62
C THR A 534 23.40 2.13 -21.96
N ILE A 535 24.45 2.35 -22.74
CA ILE A 535 24.64 1.74 -24.07
C ILE A 535 24.88 0.24 -23.93
N GLY A 536 25.72 -0.16 -22.98
CA GLY A 536 26.06 -1.57 -22.78
C GLY A 536 24.86 -2.42 -22.36
N TYR A 537 24.07 -1.97 -21.37
CA TYR A 537 22.87 -2.72 -20.98
C TYR A 537 21.81 -2.72 -22.10
N ALA A 538 21.62 -1.62 -22.82
CA ALA A 538 20.70 -1.56 -23.97
C ALA A 538 21.12 -2.54 -25.09
N PHE A 539 22.42 -2.59 -25.39
CA PHE A 539 23.00 -3.52 -26.35
C PHE A 539 22.81 -4.98 -25.92
N VAL A 540 23.16 -5.33 -24.68
CA VAL A 540 22.97 -6.70 -24.17
C VAL A 540 21.50 -7.10 -24.19
N SER A 541 20.58 -6.18 -23.86
CA SER A 541 19.14 -6.46 -23.95
C SER A 541 18.68 -6.79 -25.38
N GLY A 542 19.26 -6.15 -26.41
CA GLY A 542 18.96 -6.48 -27.81
C GLY A 542 19.59 -7.80 -28.26
N LEU A 543 20.71 -8.17 -27.65
CA LEU A 543 21.45 -9.40 -27.95
C LEU A 543 20.78 -10.66 -27.37
N ILE A 544 20.08 -10.55 -26.23
CA ILE A 544 19.35 -11.68 -25.62
C ILE A 544 18.15 -12.05 -26.50
N ASN A 545 18.00 -13.34 -26.82
CA ASN A 545 16.85 -13.85 -27.58
C ASN A 545 15.67 -14.21 -26.65
N GLU A 546 14.47 -13.76 -26.99
CA GLU A 546 13.21 -14.16 -26.36
C GLU A 546 12.50 -15.21 -27.24
N LYS A 547 13.11 -16.38 -27.48
CA LYS A 547 12.32 -17.49 -28.04
C LYS A 547 11.30 -17.90 -26.96
N ASP A 548 10.04 -17.48 -27.14
CA ASP A 548 8.91 -17.89 -26.32
C ASP A 548 8.84 -19.42 -26.28
N LYS A 549 9.34 -20.03 -25.21
CA LYS A 549 9.06 -21.43 -24.89
C LYS A 549 7.67 -21.55 -24.24
N ASN A 550 6.65 -20.99 -24.88
CA ASN A 550 5.26 -21.34 -24.58
C ASN A 550 4.84 -22.52 -25.46
N ASN A 551 5.43 -23.67 -25.19
CA ASN A 551 4.87 -24.98 -25.53
C ASN A 551 5.00 -25.83 -24.27
N GLY A 552 3.97 -25.79 -23.42
CA GLY A 552 3.96 -26.48 -22.15
C GLY A 552 2.63 -26.36 -21.41
N GLY A 553 1.58 -26.98 -21.97
CA GLY A 553 0.47 -27.59 -21.24
C GLY A 553 -0.43 -26.68 -20.41
N SER A 554 -1.61 -26.39 -20.96
CA SER A 554 -2.81 -26.17 -20.17
C SER A 554 -3.00 -27.31 -19.17
N LYS A 555 -2.95 -27.03 -17.87
CA LYS A 555 -3.68 -27.74 -16.83
C LYS A 555 -4.06 -26.78 -15.72
#